data_AF-A0A9X7JYA9-F1
#
_entry.id   AF-A0A9X7JYA9-F1
#
_cell.length_a   1.000
_cell.length_b   1.000
_cell.length_c   1.000
_cell.angle_alpha   90.00
_cell.angle_beta   90.00
_cell.angle_gamma   90.00
#
_symmetry.space_group_name_H-M   'P 1'
#
loop_
_entity.id
_entity.type
_entity.pdbx_description
1 polymer ?
#
loop_
_entity_poly.entity_id
_entity_poly.type
_entity_poly.pdbx_seq_one_letter_code
_entity_poly.pdbx_strand_id
1 'polypeptide(L)' 'MPTYILTAFDKSGEKLLDETFEAANDEEAKKIGEQKLREHNCHDKTHRCVTSSGKLILFHR' A
#
# COMPACT_ATOMS: atom_id res chain seq x y z
N MET A 1 -1.27 -11.36 12.73
CA MET A 1 -2.37 -10.60 12.11
C MET A 1 -2.25 -10.75 10.59
N PRO A 2 -3.27 -10.47 9.76
CA PRO A 2 -3.03 -10.47 8.31
C PRO A 2 -1.94 -9.45 7.98
N THR A 3 -1.00 -9.88 7.13
CA THR A 3 0.08 -9.03 6.67
C THR A 3 -0.32 -8.40 5.35
N TYR A 4 0.09 -7.17 5.14
CA TYR A 4 -0.23 -6.35 4.00
C TYR A 4 1.06 -5.77 3.44
N ILE A 5 1.18 -5.77 2.12
CA ILE A 5 2.33 -5.31 1.37
C ILE A 5 1.85 -4.12 0.55
N LEU A 6 2.36 -2.95 0.87
CA LEU A 6 2.10 -1.70 0.17
C LEU A 6 3.28 -1.39 -0.74
N THR A 7 3.02 -1.39 -2.03
CA THR A 7 3.99 -1.01 -3.05
C THR A 7 3.50 0.25 -3.76
N ALA A 8 4.32 1.30 -3.80
CA ALA A 8 4.09 2.49 -4.59
C ALA A 8 5.17 2.65 -5.65
N PHE A 9 4.78 3.20 -6.79
CA PHE A 9 5.62 3.44 -7.96
C PHE A 9 5.59 4.92 -8.33
N ASP A 10 6.69 5.42 -8.88
CA ASP A 10 6.73 6.75 -9.45
C ASP A 10 6.13 6.79 -10.85
N LYS A 11 5.90 8.01 -11.36
CA LYS A 11 5.50 8.24 -12.75
C LYS A 11 6.48 7.63 -13.76
N SER A 12 7.75 7.49 -13.38
CA SER A 12 8.80 6.84 -14.18
C SER A 12 8.77 5.31 -14.11
N GLY A 13 7.95 4.71 -13.24
CA GLY A 13 7.88 3.26 -13.01
C GLY A 13 8.85 2.73 -11.95
N GLU A 14 9.61 3.59 -11.29
CA GLU A 14 10.51 3.21 -10.20
C GLU A 14 9.72 2.91 -8.92
N LYS A 15 10.11 1.87 -8.17
CA LYS A 15 9.51 1.60 -6.85
C LYS A 15 9.90 2.70 -5.86
N LEU A 16 8.91 3.45 -5.38
CA LEU A 16 9.09 4.48 -4.36
C LEU A 16 8.90 3.94 -2.94
N LEU A 17 7.97 2.99 -2.79
CA LEU A 17 7.61 2.43 -1.51
C LEU A 17 7.44 0.92 -1.68
N ASP A 18 7.99 0.16 -0.76
CA ASP A 18 7.78 -1.28 -0.65
C ASP A 18 7.83 -1.64 0.83
N GLU A 19 6.70 -1.50 1.50
CA GLU A 19 6.58 -1.75 2.93
C GLU A 19 5.62 -2.87 3.22
N THR A 20 5.96 -3.68 4.21
CA THR A 20 5.11 -4.75 4.71
C THR A 20 4.69 -4.42 6.13
N PHE A 21 3.39 -4.43 6.41
CA PHE A 21 2.81 -4.09 7.71
C PHE A 21 1.69 -5.05 8.07
N GLU A 22 1.38 -5.17 9.35
CA GLU A 22 0.26 -5.97 9.82
C GLU A 22 -0.93 -5.05 10.17
N ALA A 23 -2.15 -5.52 9.90
CA ALA A 23 -3.37 -4.81 10.31
C ALA A 23 -4.40 -5.82 10.82
N ALA A 24 -5.37 -5.38 11.62
CA ALA A 24 -6.38 -6.30 12.14
C ALA A 24 -7.37 -6.77 11.06
N ASN A 25 -7.63 -5.92 10.06
CA ASN A 25 -8.59 -6.17 9.00
C ASN A 25 -8.30 -5.32 7.76
N ASP A 26 -9.01 -5.60 6.67
CA ASP A 26 -8.83 -4.94 5.38
C ASP A 26 -9.11 -3.42 5.43
N GLU A 27 -10.00 -2.97 6.32
CA GLU A 27 -10.30 -1.55 6.52
C GLU A 27 -9.16 -0.81 7.23
N GLU A 28 -8.61 -1.37 8.32
CA GLU A 28 -7.41 -0.82 8.96
C GLU A 28 -6.23 -0.84 7.99
N ALA A 29 -6.09 -1.91 7.21
CA ALA A 29 -5.01 -1.99 6.24
C ALA A 29 -5.05 -0.88 5.20
N LYS A 30 -6.26 -0.53 4.71
CA LYS A 30 -6.44 0.62 3.84
C LYS A 30 -6.03 1.92 4.52
N LYS A 31 -6.49 2.16 5.75
CA LYS A 31 -6.17 3.41 6.48
C LYS A 31 -4.67 3.57 6.72
N ILE A 32 -4.01 2.52 7.20
CA ILE A 32 -2.56 2.51 7.43
C ILE A 32 -1.82 2.70 6.09
N GLY A 33 -2.28 2.02 5.04
CA GLY A 33 -1.71 2.14 3.71
C GLY A 33 -1.83 3.56 3.14
N GLU A 34 -3.02 4.17 3.20
CA GLU A 34 -3.27 5.55 2.77
C GLU A 34 -2.46 6.56 3.58
N GLN A 35 -2.33 6.35 4.89
CA GLN A 35 -1.53 7.22 5.76
C GLN A 35 -0.05 7.18 5.36
N LYS A 36 0.52 5.97 5.22
CA LYS A 36 1.90 5.79 4.74
C LYS A 36 2.12 6.39 3.37
N LEU A 37 1.17 6.21 2.44
CA LEU A 37 1.24 6.82 1.11
C LEU A 37 1.27 8.34 1.18
N ARG A 38 0.49 8.96 2.07
CA ARG A 38 0.50 10.42 2.27
C ARG A 38 1.81 10.90 2.89
N GLU A 39 2.32 10.20 3.89
CA GLU A 39 3.62 10.50 4.51
C GLU A 39 4.77 10.42 3.49
N HIS A 40 4.72 9.43 2.61
CA HIS A 40 5.72 9.23 1.55
C HIS A 40 5.44 10.04 0.26
N ASN A 41 4.45 10.94 0.25
CA ASN A 41 4.03 11.69 -0.95
C ASN A 41 3.75 10.79 -2.18
N CYS A 42 3.30 9.56 -1.92
CA CYS A 42 2.96 8.53 -2.89
C CYS A 42 1.44 8.34 -3.06
N HIS A 43 0.62 9.08 -2.30
CA HIS A 43 -0.84 8.99 -2.38
C HIS A 43 -1.40 9.34 -3.76
N ASP A 44 -0.78 10.30 -4.44
CA ASP A 44 -1.15 10.72 -5.80
C ASP A 44 -0.43 9.92 -6.90
N LYS A 45 0.33 8.90 -6.52
CA LYS A 45 1.12 8.08 -7.43
C LYS A 45 0.51 6.68 -7.55
N THR A 46 0.94 5.92 -8.54
CA THR A 46 0.50 4.54 -8.74
C THR A 46 0.89 3.70 -7.53
N HIS A 47 -0.08 3.14 -6.82
CA HIS A 47 0.17 2.35 -5.63
C HIS A 47 -0.82 1.20 -5.48
N ARG A 48 -0.37 0.14 -4.82
CA ARG A 48 -1.18 -1.03 -4.53
C ARG A 48 -0.90 -1.56 -3.13
N CYS A 49 -1.95 -1.98 -2.45
CA CYS A 49 -1.87 -2.71 -1.21
C CYS A 49 -2.46 -4.10 -1.44
N VAL A 50 -1.65 -5.13 -1.21
CA VAL A 50 -2.05 -6.53 -1.29
C VAL A 50 -1.85 -7.21 0.06
N THR A 51 -2.59 -8.25 0.38
CA THR A 51 -2.28 -9.10 1.54
C THR A 51 -1.11 -10.02 1.23
N SER A 52 -0.46 -10.55 2.27
CA SER A 52 0.52 -11.65 2.14
C SER A 52 -0.09 -12.90 1.50
N SER A 53 -1.41 -13.05 1.54
CA SER A 53 -2.16 -14.09 0.84
C SER A 53 -2.45 -13.78 -0.63
N GLY A 54 -2.03 -12.61 -1.15
CA GLY A 54 -2.23 -12.18 -2.53
C GLY A 54 -3.57 -11.49 -2.81
N LYS A 55 -4.36 -11.16 -1.79
CA LYS A 55 -5.64 -10.46 -1.97
C LYS A 55 -5.39 -8.97 -2.21
N LEU A 56 -5.93 -8.40 -3.28
CA LEU A 56 -5.86 -6.97 -3.55
C LEU A 56 -6.82 -6.21 -2.63
N ILE A 57 -6.28 -5.28 -1.84
CA ILE A 57 -7.05 -4.50 -0.85
C ILE A 57 -7.28 -3.08 -1.36
N LEU A 58 -6.22 -2.45 -1.87
CA LEU A 58 -6.23 -1.08 -2.37
C LEU A 58 -5.43 -1.04 -3.68
N PHE A 59 -5.94 -0.31 -4.67
CA PHE A 59 -5.23 -0.10 -5.93
C PHE A 59 -5.57 1.28 -6.48
N HIS A 60 -4.53 2.00 -6.88
CA HIS A 60 -4.60 3.32 -7.50
C HIS A 60 -3.57 3.37 -8.62
N ARG A 61 -3.93 4.00 -9.74
CA ARG A 61 -3.05 4.12 -10.92
C ARG A 61 -2.69 5.57 -11.16
#